data_AF-A0A196S9X5-F1
#
_entry.id   AF-A0A196S9X5-F1
#
_cell.length_a   1.000
_cell.length_b   1.000
_cell.length_c   1.000
_cell.angle_alpha   90.00
_cell.angle_beta   90.00
_cell.angle_gamma   90.00
#
_symmetry.space_group_name_H-M   'P 1'
#
loop_
_entity.id
_entity.type
_entity.pdbx_description
1 polymer ?
#
loop_
_entity_poly.entity_id
_entity_poly.type
_entity_poly.pdbx_seq_one_letter_code
_entity_poly.pdbx_strand_id
1 'polypeptide(L)'
;GDEATTTVYDMKDFKGTYVMKISAGEIYPTADGKTINELYKMETDLSLSGTFAQKGGKDVFAFSDLSVVSTVYFHRIGNGFNLQPVHSETEYLVYAPGQGSLNAVDVRIAKYDVVIDYNDSCSAAKYSKKDRSGELDVSIPDEWKNNVRIEKANDVENQSFSKLQNSYSFFDNAQLYFAARGMAFAQNSSFTVNTIVPNANKTAKLQFSCSSVSSRKYAFTMDGKEVNEDISSAEVSMGLSEGNSSGSSVKLYLATKAEGLSNTYRNLPLQIEEPYSFGLGKM
;
A
#
# COMPACT_ATOMS: atom_id res chain seq x y z
N GLY A 1 -34.94 -20.09 -10.74
CA GLY A 1 -33.61 -20.12 -10.14
C GLY A 1 -33.01 -18.79 -10.46
N ASP A 2 -33.10 -17.85 -9.52
CA ASP A 2 -32.69 -16.47 -9.77
C ASP A 2 -31.17 -16.44 -9.87
N GLU A 3 -30.68 -16.06 -11.05
CA GLU A 3 -29.29 -15.63 -11.22
C GLU A 3 -29.06 -14.47 -10.26
N ALA A 4 -28.17 -14.67 -9.29
CA ALA A 4 -27.71 -13.59 -8.43
C ALA A 4 -27.01 -12.55 -9.31
N THR A 5 -27.73 -11.51 -9.71
CA THR A 5 -27.14 -10.36 -10.38
C THR A 5 -26.17 -9.71 -9.41
N THR A 6 -24.87 -9.86 -9.65
CA THR A 6 -23.84 -9.12 -8.94
C THR A 6 -24.03 -7.64 -9.24
N THR A 7 -24.41 -6.83 -8.24
CA THR A 7 -24.43 -5.38 -8.39
C THR A 7 -22.99 -4.91 -8.62
N VAL A 8 -22.73 -4.33 -9.79
CA VAL A 8 -21.45 -3.70 -10.14
C VAL A 8 -21.56 -2.21 -9.86
N TYR A 9 -20.55 -1.65 -9.20
CA TYR A 9 -20.45 -0.23 -8.92
C TYR A 9 -19.39 0.42 -9.80
N ASP A 10 -19.71 1.62 -10.29
CA ASP A 10 -18.77 2.53 -10.95
C ASP A 10 -18.32 3.59 -9.93
N MET A 11 -17.09 4.07 -10.08
CA MET A 11 -16.59 5.24 -9.34
C MET A 11 -16.72 6.48 -10.22
N LYS A 12 -17.49 7.46 -9.77
CA LYS A 12 -17.63 8.78 -10.39
C LYS A 12 -16.83 9.83 -9.63
N ASP A 13 -16.53 10.94 -10.32
CA ASP A 13 -15.88 12.12 -9.75
C ASP A 13 -14.59 11.82 -8.96
N PHE A 14 -13.89 10.77 -9.38
CA PHE A 14 -12.70 10.28 -8.71
C PHE A 14 -11.59 11.33 -8.76
N LYS A 15 -11.09 11.69 -7.58
CA LYS A 15 -9.88 12.51 -7.42
C LYS A 15 -9.00 11.87 -6.38
N GLY A 16 -7.69 12.00 -6.57
CA GLY A 16 -6.73 11.43 -5.65
C GLY A 16 -5.41 12.18 -5.65
N THR A 17 -4.73 12.13 -4.51
CA THR A 17 -3.36 12.57 -4.35
C THR A 17 -2.56 11.48 -3.66
N TYR A 18 -1.34 11.26 -4.12
CA TYR A 18 -0.38 10.39 -3.46
C TYR A 18 0.88 11.21 -3.18
N VAL A 19 1.15 11.46 -1.91
CA VAL A 19 2.33 12.20 -1.45
C VAL A 19 3.29 11.22 -0.83
N MET A 20 4.57 11.35 -1.16
CA MET A 20 5.64 10.57 -0.55
C MET A 20 6.73 11.51 -0.04
N LYS A 21 7.21 11.25 1.17
CA LYS A 21 8.33 11.94 1.79
C LYS A 21 9.36 10.92 2.23
N ILE A 22 10.63 11.28 2.08
CA ILE A 22 11.75 10.46 2.53
C ILE A 22 12.65 11.34 3.37
N SER A 23 13.05 10.82 4.52
CA SER A 23 14.03 11.47 5.38
C SER A 23 15.09 10.48 5.86
N ALA A 24 16.21 11.02 6.33
CA ALA A 24 17.35 10.28 6.83
C ALA A 24 17.87 10.95 8.11
N GLY A 25 18.55 10.19 8.97
CA GLY A 25 18.96 10.67 10.30
C GLY A 25 17.85 10.60 11.33
N GLU A 26 16.81 9.79 11.06
CA GLU A 26 15.64 9.67 11.92
C GLU A 26 15.93 8.80 13.14
N ILE A 27 15.11 8.97 14.17
CA ILE A 27 15.20 8.26 15.44
C ILE A 27 13.87 7.55 15.69
N TYR A 28 13.92 6.26 16.02
CA TYR A 28 12.73 5.48 16.37
C TYR A 28 12.87 4.88 17.78
N PRO A 29 11.97 5.24 18.73
CA PRO A 29 11.87 4.56 20.01
C PRO A 29 11.09 3.24 19.82
N THR A 30 11.70 2.12 20.17
CA THR A 30 11.06 0.81 20.10
C THR A 30 10.18 0.56 21.32
N ALA A 31 9.21 -0.34 21.20
CA ALA A 31 8.30 -0.70 22.29
C ALA A 31 8.99 -1.27 23.54
N ASP A 32 10.20 -1.83 23.42
CA ASP A 32 11.02 -2.31 24.54
C ASP A 32 11.88 -1.19 25.19
N GLY A 33 11.66 0.07 24.80
CA GLY A 33 12.33 1.24 25.38
C GLY A 33 13.73 1.49 24.84
N LYS A 34 14.18 0.78 23.80
CA LYS A 34 15.41 1.11 23.08
C LYS A 34 15.16 2.27 22.12
N THR A 35 16.25 2.84 21.64
CA THR A 35 16.21 3.87 20.61
C THR A 35 17.14 3.45 19.48
N ILE A 36 16.61 3.41 18.27
CA ILE A 36 17.39 3.15 17.07
C ILE A 36 17.57 4.49 16.35
N ASN A 37 18.82 4.83 16.05
CA ASN A 37 19.20 6.12 15.47
C ASN A 37 19.67 5.95 14.02
N GLU A 38 19.84 7.07 13.31
CA GLU A 38 20.37 7.12 11.94
C GLU A 38 19.53 6.29 10.94
N LEU A 39 18.21 6.35 11.12
CA LEU A 39 17.24 5.64 10.29
C LEU A 39 16.89 6.42 9.03
N TYR A 40 16.46 5.66 8.01
CA TYR A 40 15.70 6.18 6.88
C TYR A 40 14.21 6.00 7.18
N LYS A 41 13.43 7.05 6.95
CA LYS A 41 11.97 7.02 7.03
C LYS A 41 11.38 7.27 5.65
N MET A 42 10.37 6.49 5.28
CA MET A 42 9.47 6.84 4.19
C MET A 42 8.07 6.99 4.76
N GLU A 43 7.42 8.09 4.41
CA GLU A 43 6.03 8.39 4.73
C GLU A 43 5.27 8.54 3.42
N THR A 44 4.11 7.89 3.31
CA THR A 44 3.22 8.01 2.16
C THR A 44 1.82 8.35 2.63
N ASP A 45 1.16 9.27 1.94
CA ASP A 45 -0.21 9.70 2.19
C ASP A 45 -0.98 9.57 0.88
N LEU A 46 -1.88 8.59 0.84
CA LEU A 46 -2.89 8.46 -0.20
C LEU A 46 -4.18 9.06 0.30
N SER A 47 -4.68 10.06 -0.42
CA SER A 47 -5.97 10.68 -0.15
C SER A 47 -6.87 10.61 -1.38
N LEU A 48 -8.07 10.05 -1.25
CA LEU A 48 -9.02 9.86 -2.36
C LEU A 48 -10.40 10.43 -2.03
N SER A 49 -11.09 10.90 -3.06
CA SER A 49 -12.50 11.26 -3.04
C SER A 49 -13.22 10.69 -4.25
N GLY A 50 -14.50 10.39 -4.11
CA GLY A 50 -15.32 9.95 -5.23
C GLY A 50 -16.73 9.56 -4.80
N THR A 51 -17.51 9.14 -5.78
CA THR A 51 -18.90 8.71 -5.58
C THR A 51 -19.08 7.31 -6.13
N PHE A 52 -19.49 6.36 -5.29
CA PHE A 52 -19.97 5.08 -5.76
C PHE A 52 -21.34 5.26 -6.39
N ALA A 53 -21.51 4.71 -7.58
CA ALA A 53 -22.78 4.65 -8.27
C ALA A 53 -23.05 3.21 -8.72
N GLN A 54 -24.31 2.77 -8.67
CA GLN A 54 -24.68 1.53 -9.34
C GLN A 54 -24.49 1.71 -10.85
N LYS A 55 -24.00 0.68 -11.54
CA LYS A 55 -23.75 0.75 -12.99
C LYS A 55 -25.02 1.16 -13.75
N GLY A 56 -24.97 2.28 -14.46
CA GLY A 56 -26.12 2.85 -15.20
C GLY A 56 -27.25 3.38 -14.30
N GLY A 57 -27.00 3.54 -12.99
CA GLY A 57 -28.00 3.86 -11.98
C GLY A 57 -27.64 5.07 -11.13
N LYS A 58 -28.30 5.13 -9.97
CA LYS A 58 -28.18 6.22 -9.00
C LYS A 58 -26.86 6.18 -8.24
N ASP A 59 -26.48 7.33 -7.71
CA ASP A 59 -25.41 7.45 -6.74
C ASP A 59 -25.82 6.78 -5.43
N VAL A 60 -24.84 6.17 -4.78
CA VAL A 60 -25.02 5.29 -3.62
C VAL A 60 -24.41 5.92 -2.38
N PHE A 61 -23.19 6.43 -2.53
CA PHE A 61 -22.43 7.05 -1.46
C PHE A 61 -21.26 7.87 -2.04
N ALA A 62 -21.08 9.10 -1.55
CA ALA A 62 -19.89 9.89 -1.83
C ALA A 62 -19.00 10.00 -0.59
N PHE A 63 -17.69 9.99 -0.83
CA PHE A 63 -16.67 10.17 0.20
C PHE A 63 -15.62 11.19 -0.26
N SER A 64 -15.00 11.87 0.69
CA SER A 64 -14.00 12.92 0.41
C SER A 64 -12.71 12.78 1.19
N ASP A 65 -12.61 11.74 2.01
CA ASP A 65 -11.65 11.62 3.11
C ASP A 65 -11.07 10.20 3.21
N LEU A 66 -11.18 9.38 2.14
CA LEU A 66 -10.45 8.12 2.12
C LEU A 66 -8.97 8.42 2.28
N SER A 67 -8.35 7.85 3.30
CA SER A 67 -6.94 8.07 3.59
C SER A 67 -6.24 6.77 3.92
N VAL A 68 -5.06 6.58 3.34
CA VAL A 68 -4.12 5.53 3.72
C VAL A 68 -2.77 6.17 3.94
N VAL A 69 -2.35 6.26 5.20
CA VAL A 69 -1.08 6.85 5.60
C VAL A 69 -0.16 5.75 6.08
N SER A 70 0.98 5.56 5.42
CA SER A 70 1.99 4.58 5.81
C SER A 70 3.28 5.27 6.22
N THR A 71 3.85 4.83 7.33
CA THR A 71 5.20 5.20 7.77
C THR A 71 6.03 3.95 7.90
N VAL A 72 7.22 3.94 7.30
CA VAL A 72 8.16 2.81 7.39
C VAL A 72 9.55 3.30 7.75
N TYR A 73 10.25 2.53 8.57
CA TYR A 73 11.62 2.79 8.97
C TYR A 73 12.55 1.67 8.53
N PHE A 74 13.70 2.07 8.01
CA PHE A 74 14.78 1.17 7.63
C PHE A 74 16.09 1.63 8.26
N HIS A 75 16.92 0.67 8.66
CA HIS A 75 18.31 0.95 9.02
C HIS A 75 19.24 0.36 7.97
N ARG A 76 20.43 0.96 7.86
CA ARG A 76 21.47 0.48 6.95
C ARG A 76 22.25 -0.65 7.61
N ILE A 77 22.47 -1.74 6.89
CA ILE A 77 23.26 -2.88 7.37
C ILE A 77 24.58 -3.08 6.60
N GLY A 78 25.65 -3.35 7.36
CA GLY A 78 26.99 -3.64 6.85
C GLY A 78 27.69 -2.45 6.17
N ASN A 79 28.80 -2.74 5.49
CA ASN A 79 29.56 -1.75 4.71
C ASN A 79 28.86 -1.35 3.39
N GLY A 80 27.73 -1.98 3.06
CA GLY A 80 27.01 -1.86 1.78
C GLY A 80 25.76 -0.99 1.84
N PHE A 81 25.15 -0.78 0.67
CA PHE A 81 23.92 -0.01 0.44
C PHE A 81 22.65 -0.81 0.81
N ASN A 82 22.75 -1.77 1.73
CA ASN A 82 21.65 -2.66 2.08
C ASN A 82 20.80 -2.05 3.19
N LEU A 83 19.49 -2.21 3.08
CA LEU A 83 18.51 -1.70 4.03
C LEU A 83 17.78 -2.89 4.69
N GLN A 84 17.55 -2.76 5.99
CA GLN A 84 16.81 -3.73 6.77
C GLN A 84 15.62 -3.02 7.44
N PRO A 85 14.41 -3.61 7.36
CA PRO A 85 13.24 -3.12 8.07
C PRO A 85 13.45 -3.00 9.58
N VAL A 86 12.83 -1.98 10.16
CA VAL A 86 12.75 -1.77 11.61
C VAL A 86 11.31 -1.77 12.05
N HIS A 87 10.48 -0.96 11.39
CA HIS A 87 9.10 -0.73 11.77
C HIS A 87 8.27 -0.34 10.54
N SER A 88 6.99 -0.68 10.57
CA SER A 88 5.97 -0.05 9.75
C SER A 88 4.70 0.19 10.56
N GLU A 89 4.03 1.28 10.21
CA GLU A 89 2.70 1.61 10.66
C GLU A 89 1.88 2.04 9.44
N THR A 90 0.61 1.66 9.41
CA THR A 90 -0.33 2.18 8.41
C THR A 90 -1.68 2.41 9.03
N GLU A 91 -2.16 3.63 8.89
CA GLU A 91 -3.50 4.06 9.27
C GLU A 91 -4.40 3.97 8.03
N TYR A 92 -5.54 3.29 8.19
CA TYR A 92 -6.51 3.12 7.11
C TYR A 92 -7.81 3.82 7.50
N LEU A 93 -8.33 4.63 6.58
CA LEU A 93 -9.73 5.01 6.44
C LEU A 93 -10.15 4.66 5.02
N VAL A 94 -10.85 3.54 4.86
CA VAL A 94 -11.17 2.99 3.54
C VAL A 94 -12.66 2.78 3.35
N TYR A 95 -13.09 3.01 2.11
CA TYR A 95 -14.45 2.81 1.64
C TYR A 95 -14.43 1.71 0.57
N ALA A 96 -15.26 0.68 0.69
CA ALA A 96 -15.30 -0.40 -0.29
C ALA A 96 -16.73 -0.70 -0.72
N PRO A 97 -16.98 -0.92 -2.03
CA PRO A 97 -18.29 -1.36 -2.48
C PRO A 97 -18.59 -2.77 -1.95
N GLY A 98 -19.85 -2.99 -1.55
CA GLY A 98 -20.33 -4.28 -1.07
C GLY A 98 -20.32 -5.34 -2.18
N GLN A 99 -19.89 -6.54 -1.83
CA GLN A 99 -19.90 -7.70 -2.73
C GLN A 99 -21.26 -8.43 -2.63
N GLY A 100 -22.30 -7.95 -3.34
CA GLY A 100 -23.39 -8.77 -3.88
C GLY A 100 -24.69 -9.03 -3.07
N SER A 101 -25.80 -9.09 -3.83
CA SER A 101 -27.22 -9.35 -3.53
C SER A 101 -28.05 -8.18 -2.98
N LEU A 102 -29.33 -8.12 -3.39
CA LEU A 102 -30.34 -7.06 -3.18
C LEU A 102 -30.59 -6.60 -1.73
N ASN A 103 -29.96 -7.25 -0.74
CA ASN A 103 -30.06 -6.93 0.69
C ASN A 103 -28.69 -6.74 1.38
N ALA A 104 -27.59 -6.71 0.61
CA ALA A 104 -26.25 -6.46 1.13
C ALA A 104 -25.94 -4.96 1.05
N VAL A 105 -25.44 -4.40 2.14
CA VAL A 105 -24.96 -3.02 2.25
C VAL A 105 -24.12 -2.65 1.02
N ASP A 106 -24.46 -1.54 0.38
CA ASP A 106 -23.84 -1.12 -0.87
C ASP A 106 -22.39 -0.62 -0.68
N VAL A 107 -22.09 0.03 0.45
CA VAL A 107 -20.75 0.56 0.76
C VAL A 107 -20.38 0.27 2.20
N ARG A 108 -19.14 -0.15 2.42
CA ARG A 108 -18.62 -0.44 3.74
C ARG A 108 -17.45 0.48 4.06
N ILE A 109 -17.43 1.00 5.28
CA ILE A 109 -16.39 1.92 5.79
C ILE A 109 -15.61 1.17 6.86
N ALA A 110 -14.29 1.21 6.79
CA ALA A 110 -13.43 0.66 7.84
C ALA A 110 -12.34 1.67 8.22
N LYS A 111 -12.12 1.82 9.53
CA LYS A 111 -11.00 2.59 10.09
C LYS A 111 -10.22 1.70 11.04
N TYR A 112 -8.92 1.54 10.80
CA TYR A 112 -8.06 0.69 11.62
C TYR A 112 -6.58 0.99 11.37
N ASP A 113 -5.75 0.62 12.33
CA ASP A 113 -4.30 0.75 12.24
C ASP A 113 -3.68 -0.64 12.08
N VAL A 114 -2.56 -0.69 11.38
CA VAL A 114 -1.69 -1.87 11.28
C VAL A 114 -0.29 -1.46 11.66
N VAL A 115 0.33 -2.25 12.54
CA VAL A 115 1.72 -2.05 12.97
C VAL A 115 2.50 -3.35 12.79
N ILE A 116 3.72 -3.25 12.26
CA ILE A 116 4.67 -4.35 12.21
C ILE A 116 6.03 -3.88 12.77
N ASP A 117 6.46 -4.52 13.85
CA ASP A 117 7.78 -4.29 14.44
C ASP A 117 8.69 -5.49 14.16
N TYR A 118 9.87 -5.20 13.63
CA TYR A 118 10.92 -6.19 13.37
C TYR A 118 11.92 -6.20 14.54
N ASN A 119 12.45 -7.38 14.86
CA ASN A 119 13.56 -7.44 15.81
C ASN A 119 14.88 -6.94 15.17
N ASP A 120 15.90 -6.69 16.00
CA ASP A 120 17.19 -6.11 15.59
C ASP A 120 17.87 -6.89 14.43
N SER A 121 17.67 -8.20 14.37
CA SER A 121 18.22 -9.06 13.31
C SER A 121 17.28 -9.31 12.14
N CYS A 122 16.08 -8.70 12.12
CA CYS A 122 15.00 -8.95 11.16
C CYS A 122 14.75 -10.46 10.95
N SER A 123 14.90 -11.26 12.00
CA SER A 123 14.65 -12.71 12.01
C SER A 123 13.24 -13.05 12.49
N ALA A 124 12.59 -12.10 13.15
CA ALA A 124 11.23 -12.18 13.64
C ALA A 124 10.54 -10.81 13.54
N ALA A 125 9.21 -10.84 13.47
CA ALA A 125 8.39 -9.64 13.49
C ALA A 125 7.11 -9.87 14.30
N LYS A 126 6.53 -8.78 14.82
CA LYS A 126 5.23 -8.78 15.48
C LYS A 126 4.28 -7.91 14.68
N TYR A 127 3.10 -8.44 14.39
CA TYR A 127 2.00 -7.74 13.74
C TYR A 127 0.90 -7.44 14.75
N SER A 128 0.38 -6.23 14.68
CA SER A 128 -0.83 -5.83 15.39
C SER A 128 -1.77 -5.12 14.44
N LYS A 129 -3.07 -5.33 14.65
CA LYS A 129 -4.15 -4.62 13.96
C LYS A 129 -5.14 -4.14 15.00
N LYS A 130 -5.50 -2.86 14.95
CA LYS A 130 -6.40 -2.25 15.92
C LYS A 130 -7.57 -1.59 15.22
N ASP A 131 -8.79 -1.96 15.59
CA ASP A 131 -10.01 -1.29 15.17
C ASP A 131 -10.06 0.14 15.70
N ARG A 132 -10.38 1.05 14.80
CA ARG A 132 -10.56 2.48 15.06
C ARG A 132 -11.93 2.96 14.58
N SER A 133 -12.84 2.03 14.31
CA SER A 133 -14.18 2.35 13.79
C SER A 133 -14.99 3.23 14.76
N GLY A 134 -14.76 3.13 16.07
CA GLY A 134 -15.36 4.01 17.07
C GLY A 134 -14.87 5.46 17.06
N GLU A 135 -13.77 5.72 16.34
CA GLU A 135 -13.15 7.04 16.16
C GLU A 135 -13.47 7.63 14.77
N LEU A 136 -14.44 7.05 14.06
CA LEU A 136 -14.94 7.59 12.80
C LEU A 136 -15.76 8.85 13.08
N ASP A 137 -15.28 9.98 12.57
CA ASP A 137 -16.01 11.24 12.53
C ASP A 137 -16.58 11.48 11.12
N VAL A 138 -17.31 10.48 10.60
CA VAL A 138 -17.94 10.56 9.28
C VAL A 138 -19.43 10.79 9.47
N SER A 139 -19.91 11.97 9.10
CA SER A 139 -21.34 12.27 9.06
C SER A 139 -21.95 11.66 7.80
N ILE A 140 -22.63 10.51 7.95
CA ILE A 140 -23.35 9.86 6.85
C ILE A 140 -24.71 10.56 6.68
N PRO A 141 -24.98 11.21 5.52
CA PRO A 141 -26.26 11.85 5.25
C PRO A 141 -27.43 10.85 5.36
N ASP A 142 -28.60 11.32 5.81
CA ASP A 142 -29.78 10.49 6.01
C ASP A 142 -30.15 9.67 4.77
N GLU A 143 -29.98 10.23 3.57
CA GLU A 143 -30.27 9.55 2.30
C GLU A 143 -29.37 8.34 2.03
N TRP A 144 -28.21 8.23 2.67
CA TRP A 144 -27.22 7.16 2.46
C TRP A 144 -27.07 6.22 3.64
N LYS A 145 -27.68 6.51 4.81
CA LYS A 145 -27.55 5.68 6.03
C LYS A 145 -27.93 4.22 5.81
N ASN A 146 -28.86 3.93 4.91
CA ASN A 146 -29.28 2.56 4.60
C ASN A 146 -28.35 1.83 3.61
N ASN A 147 -27.49 2.56 2.90
CA ASN A 147 -26.57 2.03 1.90
C ASN A 147 -25.19 1.73 2.49
N VAL A 148 -24.92 2.21 3.71
CA VAL A 148 -23.57 2.23 4.29
C VAL A 148 -23.51 1.41 5.58
N ARG A 149 -22.38 0.74 5.79
CA ARG A 149 -22.08 0.05 7.06
C ARG A 149 -20.67 0.33 7.51
N ILE A 150 -20.54 0.69 8.78
CA ILE A 150 -19.26 0.72 9.47
C ILE A 150 -18.88 -0.72 9.82
N GLU A 151 -17.75 -1.16 9.30
CA GLU A 151 -17.17 -2.47 9.59
C GLU A 151 -16.14 -2.33 10.70
N LYS A 152 -16.27 -3.19 11.71
CA LYS A 152 -15.25 -3.33 12.73
C LYS A 152 -14.13 -4.20 12.19
N ALA A 153 -12.90 -3.73 12.29
CA ALA A 153 -11.75 -4.58 12.13
C ALA A 153 -11.70 -5.61 13.28
N ASN A 154 -11.28 -6.83 12.97
CA ASN A 154 -10.87 -7.76 14.01
C ASN A 154 -9.53 -7.28 14.57
N ASP A 155 -9.50 -7.02 15.87
CA ASP A 155 -8.28 -6.74 16.60
C ASP A 155 -7.37 -7.96 16.57
N VAL A 156 -6.09 -7.70 16.33
CA VAL A 156 -5.02 -8.69 16.41
C VAL A 156 -3.91 -8.06 17.22
N GLU A 157 -3.47 -8.75 18.27
CA GLU A 157 -2.41 -8.27 19.12
C GLU A 157 -1.21 -9.22 19.06
N ASN A 158 -0.03 -8.68 18.73
CA ASN A 158 1.25 -9.37 18.84
C ASN A 158 1.35 -10.72 18.06
N GLN A 159 0.66 -10.83 16.92
CA GLN A 159 0.81 -12.00 16.04
C GLN A 159 2.27 -12.10 15.58
N SER A 160 2.90 -13.23 15.86
CA SER A 160 4.35 -13.38 15.72
C SER A 160 4.74 -14.12 14.45
N PHE A 161 5.72 -13.59 13.74
CA PHE A 161 6.39 -14.21 12.60
C PHE A 161 7.83 -14.52 12.96
N SER A 162 8.36 -15.65 12.48
CA SER A 162 9.72 -16.09 12.75
C SER A 162 10.39 -16.65 11.50
N LYS A 163 11.72 -16.86 11.57
CA LYS A 163 12.55 -17.39 10.48
C LYS A 163 12.57 -16.48 9.25
N LEU A 164 12.53 -15.17 9.47
CA LEU A 164 12.50 -14.14 8.44
C LEU A 164 13.89 -13.86 7.80
N GLN A 165 14.92 -14.70 7.98
CA GLN A 165 16.23 -14.48 7.34
C GLN A 165 16.76 -15.70 6.57
N ASN A 166 15.90 -16.67 6.23
CA ASN A 166 16.40 -17.93 5.69
C ASN A 166 16.94 -17.89 4.25
N SER A 167 16.70 -16.85 3.42
CA SER A 167 17.30 -16.73 2.06
C SER A 167 17.09 -15.36 1.35
N TYR A 168 16.11 -14.55 1.75
CA TYR A 168 15.79 -13.25 1.11
C TYR A 168 15.39 -12.20 2.15
N SER A 169 15.50 -10.91 1.79
CA SER A 169 14.93 -9.82 2.58
C SER A 169 13.41 -9.96 2.71
N PHE A 170 12.88 -9.64 3.89
CA PHE A 170 11.46 -9.64 4.17
C PHE A 170 10.97 -8.21 4.25
N PHE A 171 9.83 -7.93 3.63
CA PHE A 171 9.20 -6.62 3.64
C PHE A 171 7.71 -6.82 3.89
N ASP A 172 7.08 -5.94 4.66
CA ASP A 172 5.62 -5.88 4.69
C ASP A 172 5.05 -5.08 3.50
N ASN A 173 3.72 -5.01 3.41
CA ASN A 173 3.03 -4.34 2.31
C ASN A 173 3.41 -2.87 2.12
N ALA A 174 3.58 -2.10 3.20
CA ALA A 174 3.98 -0.69 3.12
C ALA A 174 5.44 -0.57 2.65
N GLN A 175 6.29 -1.49 3.09
CA GLN A 175 7.71 -1.53 2.75
C GLN A 175 7.98 -2.02 1.33
N LEU A 176 7.08 -2.77 0.70
CA LEU A 176 7.25 -3.27 -0.66
C LEU A 176 7.35 -2.17 -1.71
N TYR A 177 6.56 -1.10 -1.55
CA TYR A 177 6.67 0.10 -2.39
C TYR A 177 8.06 0.73 -2.29
N PHE A 178 8.65 0.75 -1.11
CA PHE A 178 10.02 1.22 -0.91
C PHE A 178 11.06 0.25 -1.48
N ALA A 179 10.88 -1.06 -1.27
CA ALA A 179 11.80 -2.10 -1.73
C ALA A 179 11.94 -2.09 -3.27
N ALA A 180 10.84 -1.90 -3.98
CA ALA A 180 10.83 -1.75 -5.44
C ALA A 180 11.79 -0.63 -5.91
N ARG A 181 11.98 0.40 -5.08
CA ARG A 181 12.86 1.54 -5.38
C ARG A 181 14.34 1.21 -5.26
N GLY A 182 14.69 0.14 -4.57
CA GLY A 182 16.05 -0.38 -4.55
C GLY A 182 16.42 -1.18 -5.81
N MET A 183 15.43 -1.64 -6.57
CA MET A 183 15.62 -2.60 -7.66
C MET A 183 16.03 -1.90 -8.97
N ALA A 184 16.80 -2.61 -9.79
CA ALA A 184 17.24 -2.11 -11.10
C ALA A 184 16.46 -2.85 -12.20
N PHE A 185 15.28 -2.35 -12.52
CA PHE A 185 14.42 -2.99 -13.52
C PHE A 185 14.96 -2.78 -14.94
N ALA A 186 15.15 -3.89 -15.65
CA ALA A 186 15.29 -3.94 -17.09
C ALA A 186 14.05 -4.60 -17.71
N GLN A 187 13.81 -4.39 -19.01
CA GLN A 187 12.74 -5.10 -19.72
C GLN A 187 12.88 -6.62 -19.53
N ASN A 188 11.78 -7.30 -19.22
CA ASN A 188 11.71 -8.74 -18.93
C ASN A 188 12.50 -9.20 -17.70
N SER A 189 12.95 -8.28 -16.84
CA SER A 189 13.58 -8.64 -15.56
C SER A 189 12.53 -8.99 -14.50
N SER A 190 12.92 -9.83 -13.54
CA SER A 190 12.12 -10.09 -12.35
C SER A 190 12.97 -10.13 -11.08
N PHE A 191 12.36 -9.74 -9.97
CA PHE A 191 12.96 -9.78 -8.63
C PHE A 191 11.98 -10.44 -7.67
N THR A 192 12.50 -11.27 -6.77
CA THR A 192 11.68 -11.95 -5.76
C THR A 192 12.12 -11.48 -4.38
N VAL A 193 11.14 -11.14 -3.55
CA VAL A 193 11.32 -10.86 -2.12
C VAL A 193 10.37 -11.73 -1.31
N ASN A 194 10.60 -11.80 -0.01
CA ASN A 194 9.63 -12.39 0.89
C ASN A 194 8.75 -11.28 1.49
N THR A 195 7.48 -11.60 1.73
CA THR A 195 6.53 -10.72 2.41
C THR A 195 5.80 -11.45 3.54
N ILE A 196 5.33 -10.66 4.50
CA ILE A 196 4.42 -11.12 5.55
C ILE A 196 3.00 -10.99 5.02
N VAL A 197 2.18 -12.05 5.16
CA VAL A 197 0.75 -12.02 4.82
C VAL A 197 -0.04 -12.21 6.12
N PRO A 198 -0.34 -11.13 6.87
CA PRO A 198 -0.86 -11.24 8.23
C PRO A 198 -2.17 -12.00 8.33
N ASN A 199 -3.11 -11.73 7.42
CA ASN A 199 -4.43 -12.36 7.40
C ASN A 199 -4.37 -13.89 7.21
N ALA A 200 -3.34 -14.39 6.54
CA ALA A 200 -3.14 -15.83 6.33
C ALA A 200 -2.15 -16.43 7.34
N ASN A 201 -1.68 -15.65 8.30
CA ASN A 201 -0.68 -16.01 9.30
C ASN A 201 0.51 -16.79 8.71
N LYS A 202 1.00 -16.32 7.56
CA LYS A 202 2.10 -16.95 6.83
C LYS A 202 3.02 -15.90 6.22
N THR A 203 4.18 -16.36 5.81
CA THR A 203 5.03 -15.62 4.87
C THR A 203 4.76 -16.12 3.46
N ALA A 204 5.03 -15.27 2.47
CA ALA A 204 4.89 -15.63 1.06
C ALA A 204 6.04 -15.02 0.26
N LYS A 205 6.27 -15.56 -0.94
CA LYS A 205 7.11 -14.90 -1.93
C LYS A 205 6.26 -13.93 -2.74
N LEU A 206 6.86 -12.80 -3.04
CA LEU A 206 6.30 -11.78 -3.90
C LEU A 206 7.28 -11.49 -5.03
N GLN A 207 6.75 -11.41 -6.24
CA GLN A 207 7.51 -11.17 -7.44
C GLN A 207 7.20 -9.79 -8.00
N PHE A 208 8.26 -9.08 -8.34
CA PHE A 208 8.24 -7.90 -9.20
C PHE A 208 8.64 -8.34 -10.60
N SER A 209 7.76 -8.14 -11.58
CA SER A 209 7.98 -8.53 -12.97
C SER A 209 7.89 -7.31 -13.87
N CYS A 210 9.00 -6.93 -14.50
CA CYS A 210 9.05 -5.81 -15.44
C CYS A 210 8.70 -6.27 -16.85
N SER A 211 7.59 -5.76 -17.41
CA SER A 211 7.16 -6.11 -18.76
C SER A 211 7.86 -5.27 -19.84
N SER A 212 8.13 -4.00 -19.53
CA SER A 212 8.68 -3.04 -20.49
C SER A 212 9.36 -1.87 -19.79
N VAL A 213 10.28 -1.23 -20.50
CA VAL A 213 10.81 0.09 -20.14
C VAL A 213 10.49 1.04 -21.28
N SER A 214 9.79 2.13 -20.99
CA SER A 214 9.35 3.09 -22.01
C SER A 214 9.28 4.51 -21.44
N SER A 215 9.52 5.50 -22.29
CA SER A 215 9.33 6.91 -21.95
C SER A 215 7.85 7.29 -22.07
N ARG A 216 7.32 7.98 -21.05
CA ARG A 216 5.96 8.49 -21.03
C ARG A 216 5.96 9.88 -20.42
N LYS A 217 4.95 10.68 -20.77
CA LYS A 217 4.76 12.01 -20.18
C LYS A 217 4.15 11.90 -18.80
N TYR A 218 4.78 12.50 -17.80
CA TYR A 218 4.31 12.55 -16.42
C TYR A 218 4.18 13.98 -15.92
N ALA A 219 3.23 14.22 -15.02
CA ALA A 219 3.03 15.49 -14.35
C ALA A 219 2.89 15.28 -12.82
N PHE A 220 3.77 15.89 -12.03
CA PHE A 220 3.78 15.79 -10.56
C PHE A 220 4.53 16.96 -9.92
N THR A 221 4.55 17.03 -8.59
CA THR A 221 5.37 17.99 -7.83
C THR A 221 6.48 17.26 -7.10
N MET A 222 7.70 17.78 -7.17
CA MET A 222 8.88 17.26 -6.45
C MET A 222 9.60 18.42 -5.77
N ASP A 223 9.79 18.33 -4.45
CA ASP A 223 10.44 19.36 -3.64
C ASP A 223 9.87 20.78 -3.89
N GLY A 224 8.55 20.87 -4.02
CA GLY A 224 7.81 22.12 -4.25
C GLY A 224 7.88 22.65 -5.69
N LYS A 225 8.47 21.91 -6.64
CA LYS A 225 8.55 22.29 -8.05
C LYS A 225 7.67 21.38 -8.91
N GLU A 226 6.95 21.99 -9.85
CA GLU A 226 6.21 21.24 -10.86
C GLU A 226 7.18 20.57 -11.85
N VAL A 227 6.89 19.31 -12.15
CA VAL A 227 7.56 18.49 -13.17
C VAL A 227 6.50 18.11 -14.20
N ASN A 228 6.81 18.34 -15.48
CA ASN A 228 5.93 18.00 -16.61
C ASN A 228 6.78 17.65 -17.85
N GLU A 229 7.29 16.44 -17.90
CA GLU A 229 8.24 16.00 -18.93
C GLU A 229 8.11 14.50 -19.24
N ASP A 230 8.79 14.06 -20.30
CA ASP A 230 8.90 12.65 -20.63
C ASP A 230 9.97 11.97 -19.75
N ILE A 231 9.56 10.94 -19.00
CA ILE A 231 10.44 10.18 -18.10
C ILE A 231 10.42 8.71 -18.52
N SER A 232 11.61 8.13 -18.70
CA SER A 232 11.76 6.68 -18.91
C SER A 232 11.33 5.91 -17.66
N SER A 233 10.43 4.95 -17.82
CA SER A 233 9.80 4.23 -16.72
C SER A 233 9.68 2.73 -16.99
N ALA A 234 9.86 1.92 -15.95
CA ALA A 234 9.66 0.48 -15.97
C ALA A 234 8.22 0.18 -15.58
N GLU A 235 7.52 -0.60 -16.41
CA GLU A 235 6.20 -1.14 -16.10
C GLU A 235 6.36 -2.44 -15.32
N VAL A 236 6.09 -2.40 -14.01
CA VAL A 236 6.33 -3.49 -13.07
C VAL A 236 5.01 -4.00 -12.51
N SER A 237 4.75 -5.30 -12.66
CA SER A 237 3.69 -5.98 -11.92
C SER A 237 4.24 -6.52 -10.61
N MET A 238 3.56 -6.22 -9.51
CA MET A 238 3.89 -6.62 -8.14
C MET A 238 2.78 -7.55 -7.64
N GLY A 239 3.11 -8.80 -7.34
CA GLY A 239 2.11 -9.77 -6.90
C GLY A 239 2.70 -11.00 -6.21
N LEU A 240 1.88 -11.67 -5.40
CA LEU A 240 2.26 -12.91 -4.72
C LEU A 240 2.56 -14.01 -5.74
N SER A 241 3.69 -14.70 -5.56
CA SER A 241 4.16 -15.72 -6.51
C SER A 241 3.78 -17.15 -6.13
N GLU A 242 3.11 -17.37 -4.99
CA GLU A 242 2.79 -18.71 -4.47
C GLU A 242 1.35 -18.85 -3.94
N GLY A 243 0.67 -19.92 -4.39
CA GLY A 243 -0.60 -20.44 -3.86
C GLY A 243 -1.88 -19.76 -4.35
N ASN A 244 -3.04 -20.27 -3.90
CA ASN A 244 -4.38 -19.69 -4.09
C ASN A 244 -4.58 -18.36 -3.31
N SER A 245 -3.52 -17.59 -3.11
CA SER A 245 -3.52 -16.32 -2.38
C SER A 245 -4.10 -15.26 -3.32
N SER A 246 -5.39 -14.96 -3.16
CA SER A 246 -6.26 -14.21 -4.09
C SER A 246 -6.06 -12.69 -4.11
N GLY A 247 -4.82 -12.22 -3.97
CA GLY A 247 -4.49 -10.79 -4.12
C GLY A 247 -4.34 -10.46 -5.60
N SER A 248 -5.01 -9.40 -6.07
CA SER A 248 -4.74 -8.90 -7.42
C SER A 248 -3.38 -8.22 -7.46
N SER A 249 -2.63 -8.39 -8.55
CA SER A 249 -1.35 -7.71 -8.71
C SER A 249 -1.52 -6.20 -8.80
N VAL A 250 -0.63 -5.46 -8.15
CA VAL A 250 -0.48 -4.02 -8.29
C VAL A 250 0.45 -3.74 -9.48
N LYS A 251 0.09 -2.80 -10.36
CA LYS A 251 0.99 -2.33 -11.41
C LYS A 251 1.64 -1.01 -10.97
N LEU A 252 2.96 -0.93 -11.12
CA LEU A 252 3.77 0.22 -10.79
C LEU A 252 4.50 0.72 -12.04
N TYR A 253 4.56 2.04 -12.18
CA TYR A 253 5.43 2.72 -13.13
C TYR A 253 6.55 3.39 -12.37
N LEU A 254 7.74 2.79 -12.43
CA LEU A 254 8.90 3.27 -11.67
C LEU A 254 9.84 3.98 -12.62
N ALA A 255 10.19 5.22 -12.31
CA ALA A 255 11.18 5.98 -13.05
C ALA A 255 12.50 5.20 -13.13
N THR A 256 12.93 4.90 -14.35
CA THR A 256 14.23 4.28 -14.62
C THR A 256 15.31 5.35 -14.68
N LYS A 257 16.56 4.93 -14.52
CA LYS A 257 17.72 5.83 -14.57
C LYS A 257 17.69 6.68 -15.85
N ALA A 258 17.70 8.01 -15.70
CA ALA A 258 18.01 8.91 -16.81
C ALA A 258 19.47 8.71 -17.23
N GLU A 259 19.75 8.71 -18.52
CA GLU A 259 21.11 8.63 -19.04
C GLU A 259 22.00 9.73 -18.40
N GLY A 260 23.09 9.35 -17.72
CA GLY A 260 24.02 10.28 -17.06
C GLY A 260 24.32 10.01 -15.58
N LEU A 261 24.92 11.01 -14.91
CA LEU A 261 25.33 11.00 -13.49
C LEU A 261 24.23 11.51 -12.53
N SER A 262 23.17 12.17 -13.02
CA SER A 262 22.11 12.69 -12.15
C SER A 262 21.03 11.64 -11.89
N ASN A 263 20.93 11.23 -10.63
CA ASN A 263 19.99 10.21 -10.16
C ASN A 263 18.60 10.79 -9.81
N THR A 264 18.15 11.82 -10.52
CA THR A 264 17.07 12.73 -10.09
C THR A 264 15.77 12.01 -9.75
N TYR A 265 15.36 11.04 -10.57
CA TYR A 265 14.08 10.35 -10.39
C TYR A 265 14.23 8.87 -10.05
N ARG A 266 15.42 8.37 -9.72
CA ARG A 266 15.64 6.91 -9.72
C ARG A 266 14.64 6.18 -8.82
N ASN A 267 13.90 5.32 -9.50
CA ASN A 267 12.87 4.47 -8.97
C ASN A 267 11.85 5.24 -8.11
N LEU A 268 11.52 6.46 -8.53
CA LEU A 268 10.33 7.16 -8.05
C LEU A 268 9.09 6.45 -8.64
N PRO A 269 8.08 6.08 -7.82
CA PRO A 269 6.78 5.68 -8.34
C PRO A 269 6.09 6.86 -9.01
N LEU A 270 5.97 6.79 -10.33
CA LEU A 270 5.34 7.80 -11.18
C LEU A 270 3.84 7.56 -11.34
N GLN A 271 3.41 6.30 -11.28
CA GLN A 271 2.01 5.89 -11.33
C GLN A 271 1.84 4.52 -10.66
N ILE A 272 0.73 4.34 -9.96
CA ILE A 272 0.33 3.11 -9.27
C ILE A 272 -1.08 2.77 -9.76
N GLU A 273 -1.29 1.54 -10.22
CA GLU A 273 -2.61 1.00 -10.56
C GLU A 273 -2.89 -0.21 -9.67
N GLU A 274 -3.92 -0.10 -8.84
CA GLU A 274 -4.32 -1.12 -7.89
C GLU A 274 -5.84 -1.30 -7.92
N PRO A 275 -6.35 -2.53 -7.77
CA PRO A 275 -7.78 -2.75 -7.64
C PRO A 275 -8.35 -2.13 -6.37
N TYR A 276 -9.37 -1.31 -6.56
CA TYR A 276 -10.04 -0.62 -5.47
C TYR A 276 -10.83 -1.62 -4.60
N SER A 277 -10.42 -1.81 -3.34
CA SER A 277 -11.05 -2.73 -2.39
C SER A 277 -10.73 -2.35 -0.93
N PHE A 278 -11.24 -3.12 0.05
CA PHE A 278 -10.73 -3.01 1.44
C PHE A 278 -9.25 -3.34 1.61
N GLY A 279 -8.68 -3.99 0.60
CA GLY A 279 -7.26 -4.28 0.49
C GLY A 279 -6.49 -3.16 -0.19
N LEU A 280 -7.02 -1.94 -0.35
CA LEU A 280 -6.26 -0.84 -0.95
C LEU A 280 -4.97 -0.60 -0.14
N GLY A 281 -3.81 -0.70 -0.78
CA GLY A 281 -2.50 -0.70 -0.13
C GLY A 281 -2.09 -2.05 0.49
N LYS A 282 -2.86 -3.12 0.28
CA LYS A 282 -2.60 -4.48 0.81
C LYS A 282 -2.48 -5.50 -0.31
N MET A 283 -1.46 -6.34 -0.21
CA MET A 283 -1.34 -7.60 -0.94
C MET A 283 -1.53 -8.81 -0.03
#